data_AF-A0A2S9PYZ0-F1
#
_entry.id   AF-A0A2S9PYZ0-F1
#
_cell.length_a   1.000
_cell.length_b   1.000
_cell.length_c   1.000
_cell.angle_alpha   90.00
_cell.angle_beta   90.00
_cell.angle_gamma   90.00
#
_symmetry.space_group_name_H-M   'P 1'
#
loop_
_entity.id
_entity.type
_entity.pdbx_description
1 polymer ?
#
loop_
_entity_poly.entity_id
_entity_poly.type
_entity_poly.pdbx_seq_one_letter_code
_entity_poly.pdbx_strand_id
1 'polypeptide(L)'
;MDLGHDWKRASTFALAKVDGLVTVVGINPEKPEAQSLVVVPQQADDDDAVSPHIAHLADGRWILTVPRKNGKPDRRYEINRSEHTLDALTGDERLSRTLPGSSLLAEVAGLPDGKSPSGEPESSVLVKNPNGWTTTRKLKIPGTIDFAASDSASDTICLGSSSNSATKVSTVNLADGSINFAPVPAGLTVGGLACPAGHPVIAGSPARGTADEVSVALTRHPAATAITVDGGRLDAIAATHSSLVIAAAQGNDTELVEVNAATGQELHRARIKDLAASLNITHTASGWLVYAEDTVTRVNLTTGKTRQFALPGPLLAS
;
A
#
# COMPACT_ATOMS: atom_id res chain seq x y z
N MET A 1 -4.59 26.26 -11.28
CA MET A 1 -4.92 25.36 -10.17
C MET A 1 -5.38 26.13 -8.94
N ASP A 2 -6.57 25.83 -8.44
CA ASP A 2 -7.09 26.34 -7.16
C ASP A 2 -6.86 25.30 -6.06
N LEU A 3 -6.34 25.73 -4.91
CA LEU A 3 -6.18 24.88 -3.73
C LEU A 3 -7.42 24.94 -2.85
N GLY A 4 -7.87 23.78 -2.41
CA GLY A 4 -8.94 23.62 -1.44
C GLY A 4 -8.52 24.06 -0.05
N HIS A 5 -9.53 24.18 0.81
CA HIS A 5 -9.36 24.66 2.19
C HIS A 5 -9.82 23.63 3.23
N ASP A 6 -10.36 22.47 2.83
CA ASP A 6 -10.91 21.48 3.78
C ASP A 6 -9.86 20.47 4.29
N TRP A 7 -8.74 21.00 4.81
CA TRP A 7 -7.68 20.21 5.46
C TRP A 7 -8.16 19.48 6.71
N LYS A 8 -9.14 20.07 7.40
CA LYS A 8 -9.67 19.54 8.66
C LYS A 8 -10.49 18.28 8.45
N ARG A 9 -11.29 18.20 7.37
CA ARG A 9 -12.10 17.00 7.10
C ARG A 9 -11.41 15.98 6.20
N ALA A 10 -10.31 16.32 5.54
CA ALA A 10 -9.46 15.33 4.89
C ALA A 10 -8.89 14.37 5.94
N SER A 11 -9.27 13.09 5.86
CA SER A 11 -8.80 12.04 6.80
C SER A 11 -7.90 11.01 6.12
N THR A 12 -7.82 11.05 4.79
CA THR A 12 -6.84 10.29 4.01
C THR A 12 -6.29 11.19 2.93
N PHE A 13 -5.05 10.92 2.52
CA PHE A 13 -4.35 11.69 1.51
C PHE A 13 -3.85 10.78 0.41
N ALA A 14 -3.85 11.30 -0.81
CA ALA A 14 -3.32 10.64 -1.99
C ALA A 14 -2.46 11.64 -2.78
N LEU A 15 -1.72 11.13 -3.76
CA LEU A 15 -0.94 11.95 -4.68
C LEU A 15 -1.54 11.86 -6.07
N ALA A 16 -1.77 13.02 -6.67
CA ALA A 16 -2.32 13.14 -8.00
C ALA A 16 -1.53 14.14 -8.85
N LYS A 17 -1.62 14.00 -10.17
CA LYS A 17 -1.10 14.96 -11.12
C LYS A 17 -2.20 15.94 -11.51
N VAL A 18 -2.12 17.17 -11.00
CA VAL A 18 -3.11 18.23 -11.24
C VAL A 18 -2.43 19.34 -12.04
N ASP A 19 -2.96 19.68 -13.21
CA ASP A 19 -2.35 20.68 -14.12
C ASP A 19 -0.85 20.43 -14.39
N GLY A 20 -0.43 19.15 -14.43
CA GLY A 20 0.97 18.75 -14.64
C GLY A 20 1.85 18.73 -13.38
N LEU A 21 1.33 19.13 -12.22
CA LEU A 21 2.05 19.21 -10.95
C LEU A 21 1.68 18.06 -10.01
N VAL A 22 2.67 17.53 -9.29
CA VAL A 22 2.45 16.57 -8.20
C VAL A 22 1.77 17.32 -7.05
N THR A 23 0.60 16.83 -6.64
CA THR A 23 -0.26 17.48 -5.65
C THR A 23 -0.72 16.48 -4.60
N VAL A 24 -0.68 16.89 -3.33
CA VAL A 24 -1.36 16.19 -2.24
C VAL A 24 -2.85 16.48 -2.32
N VAL A 25 -3.64 15.43 -2.52
CA VAL A 25 -5.09 15.49 -2.53
C VAL A 25 -5.62 14.99 -1.19
N GLY A 26 -6.40 15.83 -0.52
CA GLY A 26 -7.14 15.45 0.68
C GLY A 26 -8.49 14.84 0.30
N ILE A 27 -8.80 13.68 0.86
CA ILE A 27 -10.05 12.98 0.64
C ILE A 27 -10.84 12.97 1.94
N ASN A 28 -12.08 13.42 1.84
CA ASN A 28 -13.06 13.34 2.91
C ASN A 28 -13.90 12.08 2.67
N PRO A 29 -13.87 11.06 3.55
CA PRO A 29 -14.70 9.88 3.38
C PRO A 29 -16.14 10.09 3.88
N GLU A 30 -16.40 11.08 4.72
CA GLU A 30 -17.75 11.37 5.25
C GLU A 30 -18.60 12.10 4.22
N LYS A 31 -18.02 13.13 3.59
CA LYS A 31 -18.57 13.80 2.41
C LYS A 31 -17.77 13.33 1.20
N PRO A 32 -18.36 12.66 0.20
CA PRO A 32 -17.66 12.08 -0.94
C PRO A 32 -17.07 13.17 -1.84
N GLU A 33 -15.97 13.78 -1.41
CA GLU A 33 -15.28 14.89 -2.04
C GLU A 33 -13.76 14.75 -1.86
N ALA A 34 -13.03 15.22 -2.86
CA ALA A 34 -11.58 15.29 -2.84
C ALA A 34 -11.14 16.70 -3.27
N GLN A 35 -10.10 17.23 -2.64
CA GLN A 35 -9.58 18.57 -2.92
C GLN A 35 -8.07 18.53 -3.05
N SER A 36 -7.55 19.29 -4.00
CA SER A 36 -6.12 19.61 -4.07
C SER A 36 -5.75 20.46 -2.87
N LEU A 37 -4.85 20.00 -2.01
CA LEU A 37 -4.54 20.72 -0.77
C LEU A 37 -3.23 21.49 -0.86
N VAL A 38 -2.17 20.85 -1.36
CA VAL A 38 -0.85 21.46 -1.46
C VAL A 38 -0.07 20.86 -2.62
N VAL A 39 0.62 21.72 -3.38
CA VAL A 39 1.53 21.32 -4.45
C VAL A 39 2.85 20.87 -3.83
N VAL A 40 3.36 19.73 -4.29
CA VAL A 40 4.66 19.23 -3.85
C VAL A 40 5.76 20.06 -4.52
N PRO A 41 6.71 20.63 -3.75
CA PRO A 41 7.79 21.43 -4.32
C PRO A 41 8.65 20.61 -5.29
N GLN A 42 8.60 20.95 -6.58
CA GLN A 42 9.40 20.32 -7.62
C GLN A 42 10.81 20.89 -7.67
N GLN A 43 11.79 20.04 -7.92
CA GLN A 43 13.20 20.38 -7.99
C GLN A 43 13.86 19.69 -9.18
N ALA A 44 14.92 20.31 -9.73
CA ALA A 44 15.56 19.84 -10.97
C ALA A 44 16.15 18.41 -10.89
N ASP A 45 16.45 17.94 -9.68
CA ASP A 45 16.99 16.61 -9.44
C ASP A 45 15.98 15.62 -8.83
N ASP A 46 14.67 15.91 -8.92
CA ASP A 46 13.61 14.92 -8.69
C ASP A 46 13.69 13.81 -9.74
N ASP A 47 13.44 12.57 -9.34
CA ASP A 47 13.42 11.43 -10.25
C ASP A 47 12.01 11.19 -10.81
N ASP A 48 11.77 11.70 -12.03
CA ASP A 48 10.47 11.57 -12.70
C ASP A 48 10.15 10.13 -13.15
N ALA A 49 11.12 9.20 -13.05
CA ALA A 49 10.91 7.79 -13.37
C ALA A 49 10.34 6.99 -12.18
N VAL A 50 10.37 7.55 -10.97
CA VAL A 50 9.86 6.90 -9.75
C VAL A 50 8.82 7.82 -9.11
N SER A 51 7.60 7.33 -8.92
CA SER A 51 6.54 8.10 -8.29
C SER A 51 6.91 8.50 -6.86
N PRO A 52 6.55 9.72 -6.41
CA PRO A 52 6.53 10.04 -5.00
C PRO A 52 5.55 9.15 -4.23
N HIS A 53 5.84 8.89 -2.95
CA HIS A 53 5.04 8.01 -2.10
C HIS A 53 4.55 8.75 -0.86
N ILE A 54 3.37 8.36 -0.37
CA ILE A 54 2.76 8.92 0.83
C ILE A 54 2.43 7.81 1.83
N ALA A 55 2.75 8.02 3.10
CA ALA A 55 2.54 7.04 4.17
C ALA A 55 1.95 7.69 5.43
N HIS A 56 1.07 6.98 6.12
CA HIS A 56 0.51 7.37 7.41
C HIS A 56 1.23 6.61 8.52
N LEU A 57 1.91 7.32 9.42
CA LEU A 57 2.67 6.74 10.52
C LEU A 57 1.77 6.37 11.70
N ALA A 58 2.29 5.52 12.60
CA ALA A 58 1.57 5.09 13.81
C ALA A 58 1.24 6.24 14.77
N ASP A 59 2.04 7.31 14.75
CA ASP A 59 1.84 8.52 15.55
C ASP A 59 0.82 9.51 14.93
N GLY A 60 0.22 9.15 13.79
CA GLY A 60 -0.80 9.96 13.10
C GLY A 60 -0.24 10.96 12.08
N ARG A 61 1.09 11.06 11.94
CA ARG A 61 1.70 11.93 10.93
C ARG A 61 1.58 11.32 9.54
N TRP A 62 1.49 12.18 8.53
CA TRP A 62 1.55 11.80 7.13
C TRP A 62 2.85 12.29 6.51
N ILE A 63 3.58 11.38 5.89
CA ILE A 63 4.88 11.65 5.30
C ILE A 63 4.80 11.44 3.80
N LEU A 64 5.30 12.41 3.06
CA LEU A 64 5.53 12.36 1.63
C LEU A 64 7.02 12.20 1.36
N THR A 65 7.38 11.22 0.54
CA THR A 65 8.74 10.99 0.06
C THR A 65 8.81 11.24 -1.45
N VAL A 66 9.75 12.10 -1.87
CA VAL A 66 10.01 12.45 -3.28
C VAL A 66 11.39 11.90 -3.69
N PRO A 67 11.42 10.89 -4.57
CA PRO A 67 12.66 10.30 -5.10
C PRO A 67 13.53 11.30 -5.84
N ARG A 68 14.85 11.11 -5.77
CA ARG A 68 15.83 11.95 -6.46
C ARG A 68 16.77 11.19 -7.38
N LYS A 69 17.17 11.85 -8.46
CA LYS A 69 18.08 11.35 -9.48
C LYS A 69 19.47 11.05 -8.90
N ASN A 70 20.21 10.20 -9.61
CA ASN A 70 21.63 9.91 -9.37
C ASN A 70 21.95 9.39 -7.96
N GLY A 71 20.98 8.73 -7.32
CA GLY A 71 21.17 8.09 -6.02
C GLY A 71 21.31 9.06 -4.85
N LYS A 72 20.86 10.31 -5.00
CA LYS A 72 20.81 11.27 -3.91
C LYS A 72 19.75 10.87 -2.86
N PRO A 73 19.88 11.32 -1.60
CA PRO A 73 18.86 11.13 -0.58
C PRO A 73 17.52 11.75 -0.95
N ASP A 74 16.46 10.97 -0.84
CA ASP A 74 15.08 11.38 -1.15
C ASP A 74 14.67 12.56 -0.27
N ARG A 75 13.82 13.45 -0.81
CA ARG A 75 13.23 14.51 0.00
C ARG A 75 12.04 13.97 0.75
N ARG A 76 11.89 14.41 2.00
CA ARG A 76 10.73 14.07 2.81
C ARG A 76 10.03 15.34 3.27
N TYR A 77 8.71 15.26 3.32
CA TYR A 77 7.85 16.31 3.83
C TYR A 77 6.83 15.72 4.79
N GLU A 78 6.57 16.40 5.89
CA GLU A 78 5.40 16.16 6.73
C GLU A 78 4.23 16.99 6.23
N ILE A 79 3.03 16.38 6.15
CA ILE A 79 1.81 17.12 5.82
C ILE A 79 1.32 17.85 7.09
N ASN A 80 1.60 19.15 7.16
CA ASN A 80 1.17 19.98 8.29
C ASN A 80 -0.27 20.46 8.06
N ARG A 81 -1.20 19.76 8.70
CA ARG A 81 -2.64 20.04 8.59
C ARG A 81 -3.08 21.33 9.28
N SER A 82 -2.30 21.83 10.24
CA SER A 82 -2.62 23.08 10.95
C SER A 82 -2.17 24.32 10.19
N GLU A 83 -1.02 24.24 9.53
CA GLU A 83 -0.43 25.36 8.78
C GLU A 83 -0.75 25.30 7.29
N HIS A 84 -1.36 24.19 6.83
CA HIS A 84 -1.69 23.94 5.43
C HIS A 84 -0.44 23.91 4.52
N THR A 85 0.64 23.31 5.01
CA THR A 85 1.97 23.29 4.37
C THR A 85 2.54 21.87 4.25
N LEU A 86 3.67 21.78 3.54
CA LEU A 86 4.57 20.63 3.54
C LEU A 86 5.87 21.04 4.25
N ASP A 87 6.09 20.48 5.43
CA ASP A 87 7.25 20.83 6.25
C ASP A 87 8.40 19.90 5.91
N ALA A 88 9.52 20.48 5.42
CA ALA A 88 10.66 19.70 4.99
C ALA A 88 11.33 18.97 6.17
N LEU A 89 11.60 17.68 5.99
CA LEU A 89 12.30 16.86 6.95
C LEU A 89 13.72 16.58 6.46
N THR A 90 14.68 16.57 7.39
CA THR A 90 16.06 16.16 7.10
C THR A 90 16.13 14.66 6.86
N GLY A 91 16.90 14.23 5.86
CA GLY A 91 17.05 12.84 5.50
C GLY A 91 18.34 12.59 4.72
N ASP A 92 19.04 11.51 5.10
CA ASP A 92 20.42 11.30 4.67
C ASP A 92 20.61 10.16 3.65
N GLU A 93 19.53 9.47 3.23
CA GLU A 93 19.62 8.26 2.39
C GLU A 93 18.54 8.17 1.29
N ARG A 94 18.89 7.46 0.19
CA ARG A 94 18.12 7.26 -1.06
C ARG A 94 17.12 6.10 -0.96
N LEU A 95 15.80 6.31 -0.95
CA LEU A 95 14.86 5.27 -0.51
C LEU A 95 13.41 5.40 -1.00
N SER A 96 12.91 4.36 -1.67
CA SER A 96 11.70 4.44 -2.49
C SER A 96 10.36 4.08 -1.84
N ARG A 97 10.27 3.41 -0.68
CA ARG A 97 8.96 3.18 -0.04
C ARG A 97 9.04 3.12 1.48
N THR A 98 8.27 3.98 2.14
CA THR A 98 8.16 4.04 3.60
C THR A 98 7.03 3.14 4.09
N LEU A 99 7.36 2.19 4.98
CA LEU A 99 6.44 1.25 5.60
C LEU A 99 6.42 1.48 7.10
N PRO A 100 5.32 2.00 7.67
CA PRO A 100 5.21 2.25 9.10
C PRO A 100 5.07 0.92 9.86
N GLY A 101 5.87 0.76 10.93
CA GLY A 101 5.60 -0.15 12.04
C GLY A 101 4.96 0.61 13.21
N SER A 102 4.88 -0.01 14.39
CA SER A 102 4.27 0.61 15.57
C SER A 102 5.17 1.61 16.28
N SER A 103 6.48 1.39 16.26
CA SER A 103 7.48 2.30 16.87
C SER A 103 8.63 2.64 15.93
N LEU A 104 8.87 1.80 14.93
CA LEU A 104 9.90 1.96 13.92
C LEU A 104 9.26 2.08 12.53
N LEU A 105 10.05 2.51 11.56
CA LEU A 105 9.66 2.46 10.16
C LEU A 105 10.70 1.70 9.36
N ALA A 106 10.25 1.10 8.27
CA ALA A 106 11.11 0.51 7.27
C ALA A 106 11.11 1.36 6.00
N GLU A 107 12.25 1.45 5.36
CA GLU A 107 12.39 2.01 4.03
C GLU A 107 12.95 0.94 3.10
N VAL A 108 12.20 0.67 2.04
CA VAL A 108 12.42 -0.48 1.16
C VAL A 108 12.76 -0.01 -0.25
N ALA A 109 13.89 -0.50 -0.76
CA ALA A 109 14.22 -0.37 -2.18
C ALA A 109 13.44 -1.43 -2.97
N GLY A 110 12.73 -1.02 -4.02
CA GLY A 110 12.00 -1.95 -4.89
C GLY A 110 12.92 -2.76 -5.82
N LEU A 111 14.19 -2.37 -5.94
CA LEU A 111 15.20 -3.07 -6.74
C LEU A 111 16.36 -3.56 -5.85
N PRO A 112 17.01 -4.68 -6.22
CA PRO A 112 18.21 -5.14 -5.54
C PRO A 112 19.29 -4.06 -5.54
N ASP A 113 19.88 -3.82 -4.37
CA ASP A 113 20.98 -2.85 -4.17
C ASP A 113 22.30 -3.54 -3.77
N GLY A 114 22.32 -4.88 -3.82
CA GLY A 114 23.48 -5.68 -3.50
C GLY A 114 23.39 -7.10 -4.04
N LYS A 115 24.41 -7.89 -3.71
CA LYS A 115 24.46 -9.32 -3.97
C LYS A 115 24.95 -10.04 -2.73
N SER A 116 24.41 -11.22 -2.49
CA SER A 116 24.89 -12.13 -1.46
C SER A 116 26.32 -12.61 -1.78
N PRO A 117 27.04 -13.25 -0.83
CA PRO A 117 28.32 -13.89 -1.11
C PRO A 117 28.27 -14.96 -2.21
N SER A 118 27.10 -15.57 -2.44
CA SER A 118 26.87 -16.53 -3.53
C SER A 118 26.51 -15.87 -4.86
N GLY A 119 26.45 -14.53 -4.91
CA GLY A 119 26.16 -13.76 -6.12
C GLY A 119 24.67 -13.54 -6.42
N GLU A 120 23.77 -14.01 -5.55
CA GLU A 120 22.32 -13.82 -5.68
C GLU A 120 21.93 -12.35 -5.41
N PRO A 121 20.97 -11.76 -6.13
CA PRO A 121 20.50 -10.41 -5.85
C PRO A 121 19.95 -10.28 -4.42
N GLU A 122 20.25 -9.16 -3.77
CA GLU A 122 19.70 -8.80 -2.45
C GLU A 122 19.16 -7.38 -2.46
N SER A 123 17.98 -7.20 -1.87
CA SER A 123 17.36 -5.90 -1.61
C SER A 123 17.61 -5.47 -0.17
N SER A 124 17.80 -4.18 0.05
CA SER A 124 17.96 -3.64 1.40
C SER A 124 16.67 -3.11 1.98
N VAL A 125 16.51 -3.38 3.28
CA VAL A 125 15.51 -2.74 4.13
C VAL A 125 16.24 -1.93 5.18
N LEU A 126 15.99 -0.63 5.21
CA LEU A 126 16.55 0.26 6.22
C LEU A 126 15.52 0.48 7.31
N VAL A 127 15.91 0.17 8.55
CA VAL A 127 15.07 0.40 9.72
C VAL A 127 15.43 1.75 10.31
N LYS A 128 14.42 2.59 10.58
CA LYS A 128 14.63 3.94 11.09
C LYS A 128 13.78 4.26 12.30
N ASN A 129 14.29 5.21 13.08
CA ASN A 129 13.52 5.89 14.12
C ASN A 129 12.71 7.05 13.50
N PRO A 130 11.36 7.07 13.65
CA PRO A 130 10.52 8.12 13.08
C PRO A 130 10.71 9.53 13.67
N ASN A 131 11.35 9.66 14.85
CA ASN A 131 11.54 10.95 15.53
C ASN A 131 12.77 11.71 15.03
N GLY A 132 13.69 11.04 14.33
CA GLY A 132 14.91 11.66 13.79
C GLY A 132 15.32 11.17 12.41
N TRP A 133 14.57 10.23 11.83
CA TRP A 133 14.84 9.62 10.52
C TRP A 133 16.23 8.99 10.39
N THR A 134 16.83 8.63 11.52
CA THR A 134 18.14 7.99 11.59
C THR A 134 18.00 6.50 11.39
N THR A 135 18.87 5.93 10.55
CA THR A 135 18.97 4.48 10.35
C THR A 135 19.53 3.81 11.58
N THR A 136 18.73 2.92 12.18
CA THR A 136 19.12 2.11 13.33
C THR A 136 19.67 0.75 12.89
N ARG A 137 19.24 0.27 11.71
CA ARG A 137 19.66 -1.03 11.16
C ARG A 137 19.50 -1.08 9.64
N LYS A 138 20.36 -1.88 9.00
CA LYS A 138 20.21 -2.30 7.60
C LYS A 138 20.06 -3.82 7.55
N LEU A 139 19.01 -4.30 6.88
CA LEU A 139 18.71 -5.71 6.67
C LEU A 139 18.82 -6.06 5.19
N LYS A 140 19.23 -7.30 4.90
CA LYS A 140 19.35 -7.84 3.55
C LYS A 140 18.29 -8.91 3.30
N ILE A 141 17.50 -8.69 2.26
CA ILE A 141 16.41 -9.56 1.84
C ILE A 141 16.81 -10.21 0.51
N PRO A 142 16.82 -11.55 0.41
CA PRO A 142 17.11 -12.22 -0.84
C PRO A 142 16.08 -11.89 -1.94
N GLY A 143 16.57 -11.59 -3.14
CA GLY A 143 15.78 -11.29 -4.33
C GLY A 143 15.37 -9.82 -4.47
N THR A 144 14.51 -9.56 -5.47
CA THR A 144 13.85 -8.26 -5.70
C THR A 144 12.59 -8.20 -4.87
N ILE A 145 12.35 -7.11 -4.14
CA ILE A 145 11.11 -6.94 -3.38
C ILE A 145 10.01 -6.41 -4.31
N ASP A 146 9.06 -7.27 -4.66
CA ASP A 146 7.94 -6.92 -5.55
C ASP A 146 6.71 -6.45 -4.75
N PHE A 147 6.53 -7.00 -3.54
CA PHE A 147 5.42 -6.66 -2.67
C PHE A 147 5.94 -6.23 -1.30
N ALA A 148 5.34 -5.20 -0.74
CA ALA A 148 5.59 -4.81 0.63
C ALA A 148 4.30 -4.31 1.29
N ALA A 149 4.10 -4.71 2.54
CA ALA A 149 2.95 -4.33 3.33
C ALA A 149 3.36 -4.17 4.79
N SER A 150 2.69 -3.27 5.50
CA SER A 150 2.85 -3.09 6.93
C SER A 150 1.54 -2.66 7.57
N ASP A 151 1.50 -2.74 8.89
CA ASP A 151 0.42 -2.26 9.73
C ASP A 151 1.04 -1.60 10.96
N SER A 152 0.65 -0.36 11.25
CA SER A 152 1.08 0.41 12.41
C SER A 152 0.80 -0.25 13.76
N ALA A 153 0.02 -1.33 13.81
CA ALA A 153 -0.17 -2.14 15.01
C ALA A 153 1.05 -2.99 15.41
N SER A 154 2.06 -3.16 14.54
CA SER A 154 3.22 -4.02 14.78
C SER A 154 4.50 -3.48 14.15
N ASP A 155 5.65 -3.70 14.80
CA ASP A 155 6.98 -3.48 14.21
C ASP A 155 7.41 -4.64 13.30
N THR A 156 6.47 -5.37 12.71
CA THR A 156 6.75 -6.42 11.74
C THR A 156 6.13 -6.04 10.40
N ILE A 157 6.95 -6.01 9.37
CA ILE A 157 6.52 -5.79 7.98
C ILE A 157 6.51 -7.11 7.22
N CYS A 158 5.75 -7.16 6.13
CA CYS A 158 5.66 -8.32 5.27
C CYS A 158 6.19 -7.96 3.89
N LEU A 159 7.06 -8.82 3.35
CA LEU A 159 7.73 -8.62 2.07
C LEU A 159 7.50 -9.84 1.18
N GLY A 160 7.10 -9.61 -0.06
CA GLY A 160 7.12 -10.61 -1.13
C GLY A 160 8.28 -10.32 -2.06
N SER A 161 9.22 -11.27 -2.19
CA SER A 161 10.37 -11.14 -3.09
C SER A 161 10.39 -12.22 -4.16
N SER A 162 10.72 -11.84 -5.39
CA SER A 162 10.95 -12.79 -6.47
C SER A 162 12.41 -13.22 -6.53
N SER A 163 12.58 -14.53 -6.66
CA SER A 163 13.84 -15.17 -7.03
C SER A 163 13.49 -16.36 -7.92
N ASN A 164 14.05 -16.40 -9.13
CA ASN A 164 13.90 -17.53 -10.05
C ASN A 164 12.44 -17.96 -10.30
N SER A 165 11.58 -17.01 -10.64
CA SER A 165 10.14 -17.17 -11.02
C SER A 165 9.12 -17.49 -9.92
N ALA A 166 9.55 -17.71 -8.67
CA ALA A 166 8.63 -17.89 -7.54
C ALA A 166 8.70 -16.71 -6.55
N THR A 167 7.55 -16.27 -6.06
CA THR A 167 7.44 -15.28 -4.99
C THR A 167 7.67 -15.98 -3.65
N LYS A 168 8.66 -15.52 -2.89
CA LYS A 168 8.89 -15.89 -1.49
C LYS A 168 8.27 -14.81 -0.62
N VAL A 169 7.54 -15.19 0.41
CA VAL A 169 6.99 -14.24 1.38
C VAL A 169 7.78 -14.36 2.68
N SER A 170 8.13 -13.22 3.26
CA SER A 170 8.82 -13.15 4.54
C SER A 170 8.21 -12.07 5.43
N THR A 171 8.31 -12.27 6.73
CA THR A 171 8.12 -11.21 7.72
C THR A 171 9.47 -10.72 8.21
N VAL A 172 9.55 -9.42 8.47
CA VAL A 172 10.75 -8.77 8.98
C VAL A 172 10.38 -7.99 10.23
N ASN A 173 10.92 -8.38 11.38
CA ASN A 173 10.76 -7.65 12.63
C ASN A 173 11.79 -6.52 12.68
N LEU A 174 11.31 -5.27 12.74
CA LEU A 174 12.12 -4.07 12.70
C LEU A 174 12.94 -3.87 13.98
N ALA A 175 12.44 -4.34 15.13
CA ALA A 175 13.11 -4.14 16.41
C ALA A 175 14.36 -5.03 16.54
N ASP A 176 14.22 -6.33 16.30
CA ASP A 176 15.32 -7.30 16.47
C ASP A 176 16.04 -7.65 15.15
N GLY A 177 15.46 -7.32 14.00
CA GLY A 177 16.00 -7.59 12.67
C GLY A 177 15.80 -9.03 12.18
N SER A 178 14.97 -9.83 12.87
CA SER A 178 14.68 -11.21 12.48
C SER A 178 13.86 -11.27 11.19
N ILE A 179 14.16 -12.27 10.36
CA ILE A 179 13.49 -12.53 9.08
C ILE A 179 12.95 -13.95 9.14
N ASN A 180 11.64 -14.11 8.96
CA ASN A 180 10.98 -15.42 8.96
C ASN A 180 10.26 -15.63 7.63
N PHE A 181 10.37 -16.82 7.04
CA PHE A 181 9.71 -17.14 5.78
C PHE A 181 8.32 -17.71 6.01
N ALA A 182 7.36 -17.17 5.27
CA ALA A 182 5.99 -17.61 5.25
C ALA A 182 5.78 -18.61 4.09
N PRO A 183 5.03 -19.70 4.30
CA PRO A 183 4.71 -20.62 3.23
C PRO A 183 3.75 -19.97 2.24
N VAL A 184 4.08 -20.06 0.95
CA VAL A 184 3.19 -19.70 -0.16
C VAL A 184 2.56 -21.01 -0.68
N PRO A 185 1.22 -21.11 -0.80
CA PRO A 185 0.59 -22.31 -1.35
C PRO A 185 1.11 -22.63 -2.76
N ALA A 186 1.33 -23.93 -3.01
CA ALA A 186 1.77 -24.39 -4.32
C ALA A 186 0.73 -24.05 -5.42
N GLY A 187 1.20 -23.53 -6.55
CA GLY A 187 0.34 -23.17 -7.68
C GLY A 187 -0.43 -21.84 -7.54
N LEU A 188 -0.18 -21.10 -6.45
CA LEU A 188 -0.71 -19.74 -6.28
C LEU A 188 0.22 -18.72 -6.92
N THR A 189 -0.30 -17.96 -7.88
CA THR A 189 0.38 -16.76 -8.40
C THR A 189 0.02 -15.59 -7.50
N VAL A 190 0.99 -15.15 -6.69
CA VAL A 190 0.81 -14.03 -5.75
C VAL A 190 0.58 -12.74 -6.53
N GLY A 191 -0.51 -12.04 -6.21
CA GLY A 191 -0.86 -10.74 -6.79
C GLY A 191 -1.04 -9.63 -5.75
N GLY A 192 -1.03 -9.96 -4.45
CA GLY A 192 -1.18 -8.97 -3.39
C GLY A 192 -0.68 -9.48 -2.04
N LEU A 193 -0.36 -8.53 -1.16
CA LEU A 193 0.12 -8.77 0.19
C LEU A 193 -0.50 -7.76 1.16
N ALA A 194 -1.00 -8.23 2.28
CA ALA A 194 -1.33 -7.41 3.45
C ALA A 194 -0.59 -7.94 4.68
N CYS A 195 -0.44 -7.11 5.72
CA CYS A 195 0.35 -7.45 6.91
C CYS A 195 -0.33 -7.06 8.24
N PRO A 196 -1.60 -7.45 8.48
CA PRO A 196 -2.30 -7.10 9.71
C PRO A 196 -1.52 -7.54 10.95
N ALA A 197 -1.18 -6.58 11.81
CA ALA A 197 -0.38 -6.79 13.02
C ALA A 197 0.90 -7.64 12.81
N GLY A 198 1.52 -7.60 11.63
CA GLY A 198 2.73 -8.37 11.34
C GLY A 198 2.50 -9.81 10.84
N HIS A 199 1.25 -10.24 10.70
CA HIS A 199 0.92 -11.56 10.14
C HIS A 199 0.66 -11.45 8.64
N PRO A 200 1.40 -12.18 7.77
CA PRO A 200 1.29 -12.03 6.33
C PRO A 200 -0.02 -12.63 5.83
N VAL A 201 -0.75 -11.84 5.04
CA VAL A 201 -1.90 -12.27 4.25
C VAL A 201 -1.51 -12.23 2.77
N ILE A 202 -1.36 -13.40 2.19
CA ILE A 202 -0.86 -13.62 0.83
C ILE A 202 -2.06 -13.83 -0.08
N ALA A 203 -2.30 -12.92 -1.01
CA ALA A 203 -3.40 -13.02 -1.94
C ALA A 203 -2.90 -13.30 -3.35
N GLY A 204 -3.59 -14.18 -4.05
CA GLY A 204 -3.23 -14.55 -5.41
C GLY A 204 -4.34 -15.29 -6.13
N SER A 205 -4.03 -15.67 -7.36
CA SER A 205 -4.94 -16.44 -8.21
C SER A 205 -4.35 -17.83 -8.50
N PRO A 206 -5.20 -18.84 -8.71
CA PRO A 206 -4.70 -20.15 -9.13
C PRO A 206 -4.08 -20.06 -10.52
N ALA A 207 -3.10 -20.91 -10.83
CA ALA A 207 -2.48 -20.97 -12.15
C ALA A 207 -3.47 -21.23 -13.30
N ARG A 208 -4.61 -21.87 -13.00
CA ARG A 208 -5.76 -22.01 -13.91
C ARG A 208 -7.02 -21.71 -13.13
N GLY A 209 -7.67 -20.60 -13.50
CA GLY A 209 -8.99 -20.27 -12.97
C GLY A 209 -10.07 -21.18 -13.54
N THR A 210 -11.07 -21.47 -12.71
CA THR A 210 -12.18 -22.37 -13.07
C THR A 210 -13.54 -21.77 -12.78
N ALA A 211 -13.60 -20.67 -12.02
CA ALA A 211 -14.86 -20.04 -11.64
C ALA A 211 -15.33 -19.03 -12.69
N ASP A 212 -16.64 -19.04 -12.95
CA ASP A 212 -17.31 -18.05 -13.80
C ASP A 212 -17.60 -16.74 -13.06
N GLU A 213 -17.58 -16.76 -11.73
CA GLU A 213 -17.80 -15.63 -10.83
C GLU A 213 -16.65 -15.48 -9.82
N VAL A 214 -16.45 -14.26 -9.32
CA VAL A 214 -15.42 -13.99 -8.29
C VAL A 214 -15.70 -14.80 -7.03
N SER A 215 -14.83 -15.78 -6.79
CA SER A 215 -14.83 -16.64 -5.61
C SER A 215 -13.55 -16.42 -4.80
N VAL A 216 -13.69 -16.37 -3.48
CA VAL A 216 -12.59 -16.15 -2.54
C VAL A 216 -12.50 -17.33 -1.58
N ALA A 217 -11.34 -17.97 -1.52
CA ALA A 217 -11.06 -19.06 -0.59
C ALA A 217 -9.91 -18.67 0.35
N LEU A 218 -10.09 -18.94 1.64
CA LEU A 218 -9.10 -18.64 2.68
C LEU A 218 -8.48 -19.93 3.21
N THR A 219 -7.15 -19.99 3.23
CA THR A 219 -6.38 -21.06 3.87
C THR A 219 -5.52 -20.47 4.98
N ARG A 220 -5.62 -21.03 6.20
CA ARG A 220 -4.81 -20.57 7.34
C ARG A 220 -3.61 -21.47 7.57
N HIS A 221 -2.49 -20.83 7.85
CA HIS A 221 -1.29 -21.44 8.37
C HIS A 221 -0.84 -20.65 9.62
N PRO A 222 -0.17 -21.28 10.61
CA PRO A 222 0.32 -20.54 11.78
C PRO A 222 1.22 -19.35 11.45
N ALA A 223 1.95 -19.42 10.33
CA ALA A 223 2.89 -18.40 9.88
C ALA A 223 2.34 -17.44 8.80
N ALA A 224 1.16 -17.72 8.22
CA ALA A 224 0.57 -16.93 7.15
C ALA A 224 -0.90 -17.26 6.91
N THR A 225 -1.66 -16.32 6.37
CA THR A 225 -2.98 -16.57 5.79
C THR A 225 -2.87 -16.45 4.27
N ALA A 226 -3.41 -17.41 3.53
CA ALA A 226 -3.46 -17.35 2.08
C ALA A 226 -4.90 -17.13 1.60
N ILE A 227 -5.07 -16.27 0.61
CA ILE A 227 -6.33 -15.96 -0.07
C ILE A 227 -6.17 -16.31 -1.54
N THR A 228 -7.05 -17.17 -2.03
CA THR A 228 -7.16 -17.50 -3.45
C THR A 228 -8.36 -16.79 -4.02
N VAL A 229 -8.15 -16.02 -5.09
CA VAL A 229 -9.19 -15.34 -5.87
C VAL A 229 -9.29 -16.04 -7.23
N ASP A 230 -10.44 -16.65 -7.51
CA ASP A 230 -10.79 -17.27 -8.79
C ASP A 230 -11.93 -16.50 -9.47
N GLY A 231 -12.04 -16.57 -10.80
CA GLY A 231 -13.09 -15.91 -11.58
C GLY A 231 -12.92 -14.38 -11.77
N GLY A 232 -11.80 -13.82 -11.32
CA GLY A 232 -11.45 -12.41 -11.51
C GLY A 232 -9.96 -12.12 -11.28
N ARG A 233 -9.52 -10.94 -11.68
CA ARG A 233 -8.15 -10.45 -11.42
C ARG A 233 -8.12 -9.80 -10.04
N LEU A 234 -7.26 -10.28 -9.15
CA LEU A 234 -6.97 -9.60 -7.90
C LEU A 234 -6.29 -8.25 -8.19
N ASP A 235 -6.94 -7.16 -7.78
CA ASP A 235 -6.40 -5.81 -7.94
C ASP A 235 -5.82 -5.30 -6.61
N ALA A 236 -6.51 -5.53 -5.50
CA ALA A 236 -6.04 -5.08 -4.18
C ALA A 236 -6.54 -5.99 -3.06
N ILE A 237 -5.78 -6.02 -1.96
CA ILE A 237 -6.18 -6.64 -0.70
C ILE A 237 -5.84 -5.69 0.46
N ALA A 238 -6.74 -5.62 1.43
CA ALA A 238 -6.50 -4.96 2.69
C ALA A 238 -7.03 -5.81 3.84
N ALA A 239 -6.47 -5.62 5.02
CA ALA A 239 -6.85 -6.33 6.22
C ALA A 239 -7.24 -5.33 7.32
N THR A 240 -8.26 -5.70 8.07
CA THR A 240 -8.56 -5.13 9.39
C THR A 240 -8.18 -6.17 10.46
N HIS A 241 -8.45 -5.86 11.73
CA HIS A 241 -8.23 -6.83 12.81
C HIS A 241 -9.10 -8.09 12.67
N SER A 242 -10.29 -7.99 12.06
CA SER A 242 -11.28 -9.08 12.03
C SER A 242 -11.68 -9.54 10.63
N SER A 243 -11.37 -8.76 9.59
CA SER A 243 -11.78 -9.06 8.23
C SER A 243 -10.68 -8.77 7.21
N LEU A 244 -10.76 -9.44 6.07
CA LEU A 244 -9.95 -9.19 4.90
C LEU A 244 -10.89 -8.72 3.80
N VAL A 245 -10.51 -7.66 3.09
CA VAL A 245 -11.27 -7.13 1.96
C VAL A 245 -10.45 -7.25 0.70
N ILE A 246 -11.05 -7.86 -0.31
CA ILE A 246 -10.46 -8.16 -1.60
C ILE A 246 -11.19 -7.33 -2.64
N ALA A 247 -10.45 -6.59 -3.48
CA ALA A 247 -10.97 -6.01 -4.71
C ALA A 247 -10.54 -6.89 -5.88
N ALA A 248 -11.51 -7.42 -6.62
CA ALA A 248 -11.29 -8.29 -7.76
C ALA A 248 -12.04 -7.78 -8.98
N ALA A 249 -11.31 -7.48 -10.05
CA ALA A 249 -11.90 -7.07 -11.32
C ALA A 249 -12.49 -8.27 -12.08
N GLN A 250 -13.71 -8.10 -12.57
CA GLN A 250 -14.42 -9.07 -13.40
C GLN A 250 -15.12 -8.34 -14.56
N GLY A 251 -14.59 -8.49 -15.77
CA GLY A 251 -15.07 -7.74 -16.92
C GLY A 251 -14.84 -6.24 -16.74
N ASN A 252 -15.92 -5.45 -16.75
CA ASN A 252 -15.87 -3.99 -16.55
C ASN A 252 -16.20 -3.57 -15.11
N ASP A 253 -16.43 -4.52 -14.21
CA ASP A 253 -16.82 -4.26 -12.83
C ASP A 253 -15.72 -4.69 -11.86
N THR A 254 -15.75 -4.14 -10.65
CA THR A 254 -14.93 -4.60 -9.53
C THR A 254 -15.82 -5.13 -8.41
N GLU A 255 -15.60 -6.37 -8.00
CA GLU A 255 -16.21 -6.98 -6.82
C GLU A 255 -15.35 -6.67 -5.59
N LEU A 256 -15.96 -6.13 -4.53
CA LEU A 256 -15.37 -6.08 -3.21
C LEU A 256 -15.96 -7.19 -2.36
N VAL A 257 -15.10 -8.10 -1.91
CA VAL A 257 -15.49 -9.23 -1.07
C VAL A 257 -14.84 -9.08 0.30
N GLU A 258 -15.65 -9.01 1.34
CA GLU A 258 -15.19 -9.06 2.73
C GLU A 258 -15.33 -10.47 3.28
N VAL A 259 -14.23 -11.01 3.78
CA VAL A 259 -14.20 -12.31 4.44
C VAL A 259 -13.76 -12.16 5.89
N ASN A 260 -14.32 -12.98 6.77
CA ASN A 260 -13.87 -13.08 8.15
C ASN A 260 -12.44 -13.66 8.17
N ALA A 261 -11.50 -12.93 8.76
CA ALA A 261 -10.09 -13.32 8.78
C ALA A 261 -9.84 -14.65 9.53
N ALA A 262 -10.70 -14.99 10.48
CA ALA A 262 -10.59 -16.23 11.25
C ALA A 262 -11.28 -17.42 10.57
N THR A 263 -12.47 -17.25 10.00
CA THR A 263 -13.23 -18.41 9.48
C THR A 263 -13.13 -18.58 7.98
N GLY A 264 -12.73 -17.54 7.23
CA GLY A 264 -12.80 -17.52 5.77
C GLY A 264 -14.22 -17.37 5.22
N GLN A 265 -15.21 -17.21 6.10
CA GLN A 265 -16.59 -16.99 5.69
C GLN A 265 -16.74 -15.62 5.05
N GLU A 266 -17.36 -15.57 3.86
CA GLU A 266 -17.80 -14.31 3.25
C GLU A 266 -18.81 -13.63 4.19
N LEU A 267 -18.51 -12.39 4.57
CA LEU A 267 -19.35 -11.56 5.42
C LEU A 267 -20.24 -10.66 4.57
N HIS A 268 -19.62 -9.97 3.62
CA HIS A 268 -20.26 -8.96 2.79
C HIS A 268 -19.65 -8.93 1.39
N ARG A 269 -20.45 -8.46 0.43
CA ARG A 269 -20.03 -8.26 -0.96
C ARG A 269 -20.69 -7.02 -1.53
N ALA A 270 -19.94 -6.27 -2.33
CA ALA A 270 -20.48 -5.16 -3.10
C ALA A 270 -19.83 -5.11 -4.49
N ARG A 271 -20.62 -4.69 -5.48
CA ARG A 271 -20.15 -4.48 -6.85
C ARG A 271 -20.02 -2.99 -7.13
N ILE A 272 -18.86 -2.59 -7.65
CA ILE A 272 -18.66 -1.29 -8.27
C ILE A 272 -18.78 -1.48 -9.78
N LYS A 273 -19.80 -0.86 -10.37
CA LYS A 273 -20.02 -0.90 -11.82
C LYS A 273 -19.04 0.01 -12.53
N ASP A 274 -18.68 -0.37 -13.75
CA ASP A 274 -17.87 0.45 -14.67
C ASP A 274 -16.48 0.81 -14.09
N LEU A 275 -15.95 -0.07 -13.23
CA LEU A 275 -14.59 -0.02 -12.69
C LEU A 275 -13.86 -1.31 -13.08
N ALA A 276 -13.15 -1.28 -14.21
CA ALA A 276 -12.44 -2.44 -14.74
C ALA A 276 -11.10 -2.76 -14.04
N ALA A 277 -10.57 -1.79 -13.29
CA ALA A 277 -9.37 -1.95 -12.49
C ALA A 277 -9.39 -0.99 -11.30
N SER A 278 -9.19 -1.52 -10.11
CA SER A 278 -8.87 -0.73 -8.93
C SER A 278 -7.35 -0.65 -8.74
N LEU A 279 -6.86 0.49 -8.28
CA LEU A 279 -5.44 0.70 -7.99
C LEU A 279 -5.10 0.35 -6.54
N ASN A 280 -6.04 0.62 -5.62
CA ASN A 280 -5.87 0.32 -4.20
C ASN A 280 -7.21 0.36 -3.47
N ILE A 281 -7.22 -0.11 -2.23
CA ILE A 281 -8.34 0.05 -1.28
C ILE A 281 -7.84 0.55 0.08
N THR A 282 -8.66 1.35 0.76
CA THR A 282 -8.33 1.87 2.10
C THR A 282 -9.56 1.86 3.00
N HIS A 283 -9.39 1.36 4.22
CA HIS A 283 -10.43 1.36 5.22
C HIS A 283 -10.58 2.75 5.86
N THR A 284 -11.82 3.17 6.08
CA THR A 284 -12.17 4.42 6.78
C THR A 284 -13.35 4.19 7.71
N ALA A 285 -13.62 5.11 8.64
CA ALA A 285 -14.80 5.05 9.50
C ALA A 285 -16.14 5.07 8.71
N SER A 286 -16.14 5.55 7.47
CA SER A 286 -17.34 5.60 6.61
C SER A 286 -17.45 4.43 5.62
N GLY A 287 -16.58 3.43 5.74
CA GLY A 287 -16.48 2.28 4.83
C GLY A 287 -15.15 2.25 4.08
N TRP A 288 -15.15 1.61 2.91
CA TRP A 288 -13.97 1.40 2.09
C TRP A 288 -13.87 2.44 0.99
N LEU A 289 -12.69 2.99 0.77
CA LEU A 289 -12.38 3.77 -0.42
C LEU A 289 -11.70 2.85 -1.42
N VAL A 290 -12.19 2.86 -2.66
CA VAL A 290 -11.64 2.11 -3.79
C VAL A 290 -11.17 3.11 -4.81
N TYR A 291 -9.88 3.08 -5.09
CA TYR A 291 -9.21 4.07 -5.92
C TYR A 291 -9.17 3.59 -7.37
N ALA A 292 -9.60 4.45 -8.28
CA ALA A 292 -9.35 4.36 -9.71
C ALA A 292 -8.35 5.45 -10.10
N GLU A 293 -8.00 5.54 -11.39
CA GLU A 293 -7.08 6.57 -11.88
C GLU A 293 -7.55 7.99 -11.52
N ASP A 294 -8.80 8.34 -11.81
CA ASP A 294 -9.34 9.70 -11.70
C ASP A 294 -10.52 9.83 -10.72
N THR A 295 -10.93 8.73 -10.09
CA THR A 295 -12.07 8.70 -9.18
C THR A 295 -11.79 7.87 -7.94
N VAL A 296 -12.58 8.13 -6.90
CA VAL A 296 -12.65 7.28 -5.71
C VAL A 296 -14.09 6.86 -5.51
N THR A 297 -14.30 5.57 -5.25
CA THR A 297 -15.60 5.04 -4.87
C THR A 297 -15.60 4.69 -3.40
N ARG A 298 -16.47 5.35 -2.62
CA ARG A 298 -16.77 4.94 -1.26
C ARG A 298 -17.77 3.78 -1.29
N VAL A 299 -17.45 2.68 -0.62
CA VAL A 299 -18.26 1.47 -0.51
C VAL A 299 -18.56 1.16 0.95
N ASN A 300 -19.83 1.08 1.30
CA ASN A 300 -20.26 0.52 2.58
C ASN A 300 -20.67 -0.94 2.35
N LEU A 301 -19.81 -1.89 2.75
CA LEU A 301 -20.00 -3.31 2.46
C LEU A 301 -21.22 -3.91 3.17
N THR A 302 -21.54 -3.46 4.39
CA THR A 302 -22.72 -3.92 5.12
C THR A 302 -24.04 -3.58 4.43
N THR A 303 -24.11 -2.41 3.75
CA THR A 303 -25.33 -1.96 3.07
C THR A 303 -25.28 -2.12 1.55
N GLY A 304 -24.13 -2.46 0.98
CA GLY A 304 -23.87 -2.47 -0.46
C GLY A 304 -23.90 -1.08 -1.12
N LYS A 305 -24.06 0.00 -0.37
CA LYS A 305 -24.17 1.36 -0.93
C LYS A 305 -22.81 1.85 -1.42
N THR A 306 -22.77 2.31 -2.66
CA THR A 306 -21.59 2.92 -3.28
C THR A 306 -21.82 4.40 -3.57
N ARG A 307 -20.76 5.19 -3.53
CA ARG A 307 -20.76 6.59 -3.95
C ARG A 307 -19.41 6.95 -4.55
N GLN A 308 -19.40 7.18 -5.85
CA GLN A 308 -18.23 7.66 -6.57
C GLN A 308 -18.15 9.19 -6.52
N PHE A 309 -16.91 9.69 -6.52
CA PHE A 309 -16.59 11.10 -6.67
C PHE A 309 -15.25 11.27 -7.38
N ALA A 310 -15.10 12.39 -8.07
CA ALA A 310 -13.90 12.69 -8.85
C ALA A 310 -12.74 13.11 -7.95
N LEU A 311 -11.53 12.74 -8.38
CA LEU A 311 -10.29 13.32 -7.90
C LEU A 311 -9.97 14.58 -8.72
N PRO A 312 -9.23 15.56 -8.15
CA PRO A 312 -8.79 16.75 -8.88
C PRO A 312 -7.87 16.48 -10.08
N GLY A 313 -7.32 15.27 -10.18
CA GLY A 313 -6.47 14.80 -11.28
C GLY A 313 -6.15 13.31 -11.13
N PRO A 314 -5.51 12.69 -12.13
CA PRO A 314 -5.14 11.28 -12.09
C PRO A 314 -4.15 10.98 -10.95
N LEU A 315 -4.35 9.87 -10.26
CA LEU A 315 -3.45 9.37 -9.23
C LEU A 315 -2.08 9.03 -9.81
N LEU A 316 -1.05 9.24 -9.00
CA LEU A 316 0.27 8.70 -9.28
C LEU A 316 0.27 7.20 -8.95
N ALA A 317 0.99 6.41 -9.73
CA ALA A 317 1.18 4.98 -9.41
C ALA A 317 1.76 4.85 -7.99
N SER A 318 1.07 4.12 -7.13
CA SER A 318 1.34 3.95 -5.70
C SER A 318 2.31 2.82 -5.39
#